data_AF-A0A7R9TJI7-F1
#
_entry.id   AF-A0A7R9TJI7-F1
#
_cell.length_a   1.000
_cell.length_b   1.000
_cell.length_c   1.000
_cell.angle_alpha   90.00
_cell.angle_beta   90.00
_cell.angle_gamma   90.00
#
_symmetry.space_group_name_H-M   'P 1'
#
loop_
_entity.id
_entity.type
_entity.pdbx_description
1 polymer ?
#
loop_
_entity_poly.entity_id
_entity_poly.type
_entity_poly.pdbx_seq_one_letter_code
_entity_poly.pdbx_strand_id
1 'polypeptide(L)'
;RRARAHASEDTDADADADADARDQPPLACVERLGGNTVRVWAQIRVDTPTDAVWRVLTDYERLGEYVPSLAENEVLERYPDGGARLRQVGEQSLALGVKFRAECVLDVREFPQGCPERYCETGLDGDGDGSEGSSSGGDGPPCERTEQWPGGRGSDISFDLVKDREGDFKEFQGVWSMRECDDGVEGGAATTALRYSVRMQPRPWLPVLLVQGRIAQEVEANVRAVKAIAEKQRAEGAASAASVWVG
;
A
#
# COMPACT_ATOMS: atom_id res chain seq x y z
N ARG A 1 -39.40 51.37 -17.55
CA ARG A 1 -38.82 50.18 -18.23
C ARG A 1 -37.37 50.04 -17.79
N ARG A 2 -37.09 49.25 -16.75
CA ARG A 2 -35.74 48.84 -16.35
C ARG A 2 -35.57 47.39 -16.80
N ALA A 3 -34.63 47.13 -17.68
CA ALA A 3 -34.23 45.78 -18.05
C ALA A 3 -33.46 45.17 -16.87
N ARG A 4 -33.87 43.98 -16.45
CA ARG A 4 -33.18 43.15 -15.45
C ARG A 4 -32.34 42.16 -16.23
N ALA A 5 -31.03 42.33 -16.21
CA ALA A 5 -30.11 41.29 -16.65
C ALA A 5 -30.08 40.22 -15.55
N HIS A 6 -30.51 39.01 -15.88
CA HIS A 6 -30.20 37.82 -15.09
C HIS A 6 -28.81 37.36 -15.54
N ALA A 7 -27.81 37.57 -14.67
CA ALA A 7 -26.54 36.87 -14.78
C ALA A 7 -26.72 35.49 -14.16
N SER A 8 -26.34 34.47 -14.92
CA SER A 8 -26.17 33.09 -14.47
C SER A 8 -24.82 32.98 -13.76
N GLU A 9 -24.85 32.73 -12.45
CA GLU A 9 -23.70 32.34 -11.63
C GLU A 9 -24.07 31.03 -10.95
N ASP A 10 -23.81 29.91 -11.60
CA ASP A 10 -23.92 28.56 -11.01
C ASP A 10 -22.99 27.63 -11.81
N THR A 11 -21.68 27.68 -11.52
CA THR A 11 -20.70 26.62 -11.81
C THR A 11 -19.37 27.10 -11.24
N ASP A 12 -19.09 26.77 -9.97
CA ASP A 12 -17.74 26.85 -9.38
C ASP A 12 -17.64 25.97 -8.10
N ALA A 13 -18.76 25.56 -7.50
CA ALA A 13 -18.76 24.79 -6.25
C ALA A 13 -18.35 23.31 -6.36
N ASP A 14 -18.41 22.69 -7.56
CA ASP A 14 -18.09 21.27 -7.73
C ASP A 14 -16.59 21.01 -7.99
N ALA A 15 -15.83 22.00 -8.43
CA ALA A 15 -14.40 21.82 -8.74
C ALA A 15 -13.51 21.78 -7.49
N ASP A 16 -13.88 22.51 -6.43
CA ASP A 16 -13.10 22.59 -5.19
C ASP A 16 -13.25 21.32 -4.33
N ALA A 17 -14.42 20.67 -4.33
CA ALA A 17 -14.64 19.41 -3.59
C ALA A 17 -13.81 18.24 -4.14
N ASP A 18 -13.57 18.26 -5.46
CA ASP A 18 -12.82 17.24 -6.19
C ASP A 18 -11.30 17.37 -6.01
N ALA A 19 -10.81 18.60 -5.80
CA ALA A 19 -9.40 18.86 -5.49
C ALA A 19 -9.02 18.38 -4.08
N ASP A 20 -9.90 18.59 -3.10
CA ASP A 20 -9.70 18.18 -1.69
C ASP A 20 -9.73 16.65 -1.52
N ALA A 21 -10.39 15.93 -2.43
CA ALA A 21 -10.43 14.46 -2.46
C ALA A 21 -9.13 13.82 -3.00
N ARG A 22 -8.37 14.50 -3.87
CA ARG A 22 -7.16 13.97 -4.51
C ARG A 22 -5.91 14.01 -3.63
N ASP A 23 -5.90 14.93 -2.65
CA ASP A 23 -4.76 15.16 -1.74
C ASP A 23 -5.00 14.65 -0.31
N GLN A 24 -5.98 13.75 -0.14
CA GLN A 24 -6.27 13.17 1.17
C GLN A 24 -5.07 12.36 1.69
N PRO A 25 -4.72 12.52 2.98
CA PRO A 25 -3.66 11.72 3.57
C PRO A 25 -4.04 10.23 3.54
N PRO A 26 -3.07 9.32 3.37
CA PRO A 26 -3.35 7.90 3.46
C PRO A 26 -4.03 7.53 4.79
N LEU A 27 -5.02 6.67 4.70
CA LEU A 27 -5.64 6.02 5.86
C LEU A 27 -4.68 4.94 6.34
N ALA A 28 -4.30 4.94 7.62
CA ALA A 28 -3.42 3.94 8.19
C ALA A 28 -3.98 3.35 9.48
N CYS A 29 -3.69 2.07 9.71
CA CYS A 29 -4.12 1.34 10.89
C CYS A 29 -3.02 0.40 11.38
N VAL A 30 -2.92 0.26 12.70
CA VAL A 30 -1.99 -0.66 13.38
C VAL A 30 -2.81 -1.52 14.34
N GLU A 31 -2.69 -2.83 14.17
CA GLU A 31 -3.38 -3.84 14.97
C GLU A 31 -2.36 -4.73 15.68
N ARG A 32 -2.57 -4.95 16.99
CA ARG A 32 -1.76 -5.86 17.81
C ARG A 32 -2.46 -7.21 17.90
N LEU A 33 -1.82 -8.25 17.39
CA LEU A 33 -2.44 -9.57 17.19
C LEU A 33 -2.06 -10.60 18.25
N GLY A 34 -1.31 -10.19 19.27
CA GLY A 34 -0.77 -11.05 20.32
C GLY A 34 0.75 -11.28 20.20
N GLY A 35 1.41 -11.50 21.34
CA GLY A 35 2.87 -11.55 21.41
C GLY A 35 3.51 -10.26 20.88
N ASN A 36 4.53 -10.41 20.04
CA ASN A 36 5.19 -9.30 19.35
C ASN A 36 4.78 -9.21 17.87
N THR A 37 3.61 -9.76 17.51
CA THR A 37 3.07 -9.73 16.16
C THR A 37 2.19 -8.51 15.96
N VAL A 38 2.42 -7.80 14.87
CA VAL A 38 1.64 -6.62 14.48
C VAL A 38 1.16 -6.78 13.04
N ARG A 39 -0.02 -6.24 12.76
CA ARG A 39 -0.49 -5.96 11.42
C ARG A 39 -0.56 -4.45 11.24
N VAL A 40 -0.01 -3.96 10.15
CA VAL A 40 -0.07 -2.55 9.76
C VAL A 40 -0.52 -2.47 8.33
N TRP A 41 -1.45 -1.57 8.04
CA TRP A 41 -1.81 -1.28 6.67
C TRP A 41 -1.98 0.22 6.45
N ALA A 42 -1.76 0.65 5.21
CA ALA A 42 -2.09 1.99 4.73
C ALA A 42 -2.81 1.91 3.38
N GLN A 43 -3.68 2.87 3.13
CA GLN A 43 -4.47 3.00 1.90
C GLN A 43 -4.42 4.43 1.38
N ILE A 44 -4.28 4.60 0.06
CA ILE A 44 -4.29 5.92 -0.60
C ILE A 44 -5.00 5.83 -1.96
N ARG A 45 -5.54 6.96 -2.43
CA ARG A 45 -6.04 7.12 -3.80
C ARG A 45 -4.90 7.61 -4.71
N VAL A 46 -4.73 6.97 -5.85
CA VAL A 46 -3.73 7.30 -6.87
C VAL A 46 -4.46 7.75 -8.13
N ASP A 47 -4.11 8.90 -8.69
CA ASP A 47 -4.76 9.48 -9.86
C ASP A 47 -4.22 8.89 -11.17
N THR A 48 -4.10 7.56 -11.20
CA THR A 48 -3.67 6.79 -12.38
C THR A 48 -4.43 5.46 -12.45
N PRO A 49 -4.56 4.87 -13.65
CA PRO A 49 -5.14 3.54 -13.78
C PRO A 49 -4.24 2.47 -13.16
N THR A 50 -4.86 1.34 -12.79
CA THR A 50 -4.20 0.29 -12.00
C THR A 50 -2.98 -0.32 -12.70
N ASP A 51 -2.97 -0.35 -14.03
CA ASP A 51 -1.83 -0.85 -14.81
C ASP A 51 -0.56 0.01 -14.65
N ALA A 52 -0.71 1.31 -14.40
CA ALA A 52 0.41 2.21 -14.11
C ALA A 52 1.00 1.93 -12.73
N VAL A 53 0.16 1.75 -11.72
CA VAL A 53 0.58 1.39 -10.35
C VAL A 53 1.24 0.00 -10.34
N TRP A 54 0.66 -0.95 -11.05
CA TRP A 54 1.21 -2.30 -11.23
C TRP A 54 2.62 -2.27 -11.81
N ARG A 55 2.85 -1.49 -12.87
CA ARG A 55 4.16 -1.32 -13.50
C ARG A 55 5.21 -0.78 -12.53
N VAL A 56 4.85 0.14 -11.63
CA VAL A 56 5.75 0.63 -10.59
C VAL A 56 6.09 -0.46 -9.57
N LEU A 57 5.08 -1.19 -9.09
CA LEU A 57 5.27 -2.19 -8.04
C LEU A 57 5.94 -3.49 -8.51
N THR A 58 5.91 -3.80 -9.80
CA THR A 58 6.55 -4.98 -10.40
C THR A 58 7.95 -4.71 -10.98
N ASP A 59 8.36 -3.44 -11.00
CA ASP A 59 9.72 -3.01 -11.31
C ASP A 59 10.62 -3.18 -10.09
N TYR A 60 10.84 -4.44 -9.72
CA TYR A 60 11.58 -4.79 -8.51
C TYR A 60 13.00 -4.21 -8.53
N GLU A 61 13.68 -4.12 -9.66
CA GLU A 61 15.03 -3.56 -9.74
C GLU A 61 15.08 -2.10 -9.28
N ARG A 62 14.03 -1.32 -9.56
CA ARG A 62 13.96 0.10 -9.21
C ARG A 62 13.10 0.38 -7.97
N LEU A 63 12.45 -0.61 -7.39
CA LEU A 63 11.54 -0.43 -6.25
C LEU A 63 12.22 0.26 -5.06
N GLY A 64 13.49 -0.08 -4.79
CA GLY A 64 14.31 0.54 -3.74
C GLY A 64 14.71 2.00 -4.01
N GLU A 65 14.60 2.49 -5.25
CA GLU A 65 14.85 3.91 -5.57
C GLU A 65 13.74 4.83 -5.06
N TYR A 66 12.54 4.28 -4.88
CA TYR A 66 11.34 5.07 -4.61
C TYR A 66 10.72 4.75 -3.24
N VAL A 67 10.75 3.50 -2.80
CA VAL A 67 10.11 3.08 -1.55
C VAL A 67 11.06 3.41 -0.37
N PRO A 68 10.74 4.43 0.45
CA PRO A 68 11.68 4.98 1.43
C PRO A 68 12.04 4.01 2.56
N SER A 69 11.16 3.04 2.86
CA SER A 69 11.48 2.01 3.87
C SER A 69 12.49 0.98 3.37
N LEU A 70 12.83 0.94 2.08
CA LEU A 70 13.76 -0.01 1.49
C LEU A 70 15.12 0.67 1.26
N ALA A 71 16.09 0.37 2.10
CA ALA A 71 17.48 0.80 1.89
C ALA A 71 18.16 0.00 0.78
N GLU A 72 17.82 -1.29 0.66
CA GLU A 72 18.29 -2.18 -0.41
C GLU A 72 17.13 -3.06 -0.88
N ASN A 73 17.03 -3.26 -2.20
CA ASN A 73 16.08 -4.18 -2.82
C ASN A 73 16.77 -4.89 -3.99
N GLU A 74 17.12 -6.16 -3.80
CA GLU A 74 17.86 -6.97 -4.77
C GLU A 74 16.99 -8.13 -5.26
N VAL A 75 16.91 -8.30 -6.58
CA VAL A 75 16.26 -9.44 -7.21
C VAL A 75 17.22 -10.63 -7.21
N LEU A 76 16.90 -11.66 -6.43
CA LEU A 76 17.70 -12.89 -6.36
C LEU A 76 17.30 -13.89 -7.45
N GLU A 77 16.00 -13.98 -7.74
CA GLU A 77 15.44 -14.91 -8.72
C GLU A 77 14.14 -14.33 -9.29
N ARG A 78 13.89 -14.54 -10.58
CA ARG A 78 12.61 -14.20 -11.24
C ARG A 78 11.84 -15.48 -11.49
N TYR A 79 10.54 -15.50 -11.18
CA TYR A 79 9.72 -16.69 -11.35
C TYR A 79 9.05 -16.75 -12.73
N PRO A 80 8.93 -17.94 -13.36
CA PRO A 80 8.34 -18.07 -14.69
C PRO A 80 6.88 -17.66 -14.79
N ASP A 81 6.14 -17.75 -13.69
CA ASP A 81 4.71 -17.42 -13.55
C ASP A 81 4.45 -15.97 -13.09
N GLY A 82 5.51 -15.16 -12.99
CA GLY A 82 5.45 -13.81 -12.44
C GLY A 82 5.90 -13.76 -10.98
N GLY A 83 6.36 -12.59 -10.54
CA GLY A 83 6.98 -12.42 -9.23
C GLY A 83 8.47 -12.72 -9.20
N ALA A 84 9.03 -12.74 -8.00
CA ALA A 84 10.46 -12.85 -7.77
C ALA A 84 10.78 -13.25 -6.34
N ARG A 85 11.99 -13.77 -6.13
CA ARG A 85 12.64 -13.78 -4.82
C ARG A 85 13.43 -12.50 -4.65
N LEU A 86 13.13 -11.74 -3.60
CA LEU A 86 13.77 -10.46 -3.31
C LEU A 86 14.54 -10.52 -1.99
N ARG A 87 15.74 -9.97 -1.96
CA ARG A 87 16.42 -9.60 -0.70
C ARG A 87 16.11 -8.13 -0.44
N GLN A 88 15.58 -7.84 0.74
CA GLN A 88 15.24 -6.49 1.16
C GLN A 88 15.92 -6.14 2.48
N VAL A 89 16.48 -4.94 2.54
CA VAL A 89 17.00 -4.36 3.77
C VAL A 89 16.20 -3.10 4.06
N GLY A 90 15.44 -3.10 5.14
CA GLY A 90 14.82 -1.91 5.68
C GLY A 90 15.80 -1.12 6.54
N GLU A 91 15.75 0.21 6.48
CA GLU A 91 16.52 1.10 7.35
C GLU A 91 15.60 2.08 8.08
N GLN A 92 15.80 2.22 9.38
CA GLN A 92 15.13 3.22 10.20
C GLN A 92 16.13 4.09 10.95
N SER A 93 15.95 5.40 10.89
CA SER A 93 16.74 6.34 11.69
C SER A 93 16.14 6.49 13.08
N LEU A 94 16.72 5.86 14.08
CA LEU A 94 16.33 5.97 15.48
C LEU A 94 16.82 7.29 16.12
N ALA A 95 16.43 7.53 17.38
CA ALA A 95 16.91 8.67 18.15
C ALA A 95 18.44 8.67 18.26
N LEU A 96 19.02 9.87 18.44
CA LEU A 96 20.47 10.07 18.59
C LEU A 96 21.30 9.68 17.35
N GLY A 97 20.69 9.65 16.16
CA GLY A 97 21.39 9.37 14.90
C GLY A 97 21.76 7.90 14.69
N VAL A 98 21.22 6.99 15.51
CA VAL A 98 21.40 5.55 15.33
C VAL A 98 20.58 5.07 14.15
N LYS A 99 21.19 4.36 13.20
CA LYS A 99 20.48 3.70 12.10
C LYS A 99 20.26 2.23 12.44
N PHE A 100 19.01 1.82 12.47
CA PHE A 100 18.61 0.42 12.57
C PHE A 100 18.41 -0.15 11.18
N ARG A 101 18.91 -1.35 10.92
CA ARG A 101 18.72 -2.07 9.66
C ARG A 101 18.13 -3.44 9.97
N ALA A 102 17.14 -3.83 9.17
CA ALA A 102 16.55 -5.16 9.23
C ALA A 102 16.52 -5.79 7.84
N GLU A 103 16.91 -7.04 7.75
CA GLU A 103 17.01 -7.80 6.52
C GLU A 103 15.94 -8.90 6.46
N CYS A 104 15.36 -9.09 5.28
CA CYS A 104 14.53 -10.23 4.96
C CYS A 104 14.75 -10.69 3.51
N VAL A 105 14.44 -11.97 3.26
CA VAL A 105 14.32 -12.51 1.90
C VAL A 105 12.87 -12.92 1.72
N LEU A 106 12.23 -12.39 0.67
CA LEU A 106 10.80 -12.53 0.42
C LEU A 106 10.56 -13.25 -0.91
N ASP A 107 9.58 -14.14 -0.92
CA ASP A 107 8.98 -14.67 -2.14
C ASP A 107 7.77 -13.82 -2.51
N VAL A 108 7.84 -13.17 -3.66
CA VAL A 108 6.80 -12.30 -4.22
C VAL A 108 6.03 -13.06 -5.29
N ARG A 109 4.69 -12.93 -5.28
CA ARG A 109 3.80 -13.49 -6.29
C ARG A 109 2.86 -12.43 -6.84
N GLU A 110 2.69 -12.48 -8.15
CA GLU A 110 1.84 -11.55 -8.88
C GLU A 110 0.47 -12.17 -9.18
N PHE A 111 -0.60 -11.44 -8.86
CA PHE A 111 -1.98 -11.80 -9.16
C PHE A 111 -2.66 -10.68 -9.97
N PRO A 112 -2.46 -10.62 -11.30
CA PRO A 112 -3.03 -9.57 -12.15
C PRO A 112 -4.57 -9.52 -12.17
N GLN A 113 -5.23 -10.58 -11.71
CA GLN A 113 -6.69 -10.69 -11.63
C GLN A 113 -7.20 -10.67 -10.17
N GLY A 114 -6.33 -10.26 -9.25
CA GLY A 114 -6.60 -10.24 -7.82
C GLY A 114 -6.18 -11.54 -7.17
N CYS A 115 -5.74 -11.43 -5.92
CA CYS A 115 -5.34 -12.57 -5.12
C CYS A 115 -6.60 -13.26 -4.59
N PRO A 116 -6.65 -14.61 -4.62
CA PRO A 116 -7.71 -15.35 -3.96
C PRO A 116 -7.84 -14.94 -2.48
N GLU A 117 -9.07 -14.85 -1.97
CA GLU A 117 -9.41 -14.39 -0.61
C GLU A 117 -8.58 -15.03 0.51
N ARG A 118 -8.15 -16.28 0.30
CA ARG A 118 -7.23 -17.04 1.17
C ARG A 118 -5.88 -16.37 1.44
N TYR A 119 -5.47 -15.43 0.60
CA TYR A 119 -4.25 -14.63 0.77
C TYR A 119 -4.56 -13.19 1.23
N CYS A 120 -5.79 -12.72 1.01
CA CYS A 120 -6.20 -11.35 1.32
C CYS A 120 -6.69 -11.20 2.76
N GLU A 121 -7.52 -12.11 3.27
CA GLU A 121 -8.27 -11.85 4.51
C GLU A 121 -8.44 -13.05 5.45
N THR A 122 -8.43 -14.30 4.98
CA THR A 122 -8.72 -15.45 5.86
C THR A 122 -7.47 -16.08 6.47
N GLY A 123 -7.04 -15.51 7.59
CA GLY A 123 -6.21 -16.19 8.57
C GLY A 123 -6.21 -15.54 9.96
N LEU A 124 -7.05 -14.52 10.18
CA LEU A 124 -7.04 -13.72 11.42
C LEU A 124 -8.36 -13.73 12.20
N ASP A 125 -9.39 -14.43 11.72
CA ASP A 125 -10.49 -14.86 12.57
C ASP A 125 -10.42 -16.39 12.62
N GLY A 126 -10.26 -16.93 13.82
CA GLY A 126 -9.83 -18.31 14.01
C GLY A 126 -10.79 -19.34 13.42
N ASP A 127 -10.20 -20.37 12.82
CA ASP A 127 -10.65 -21.75 13.07
C ASP A 127 -10.38 -22.09 14.54
N GLY A 128 -11.11 -21.43 15.43
CA GLY A 128 -11.20 -21.76 16.83
C GLY A 128 -12.30 -22.78 17.00
N ASP A 129 -11.90 -24.05 17.08
CA ASP A 129 -12.66 -25.08 17.77
C ASP A 129 -13.24 -24.51 19.07
N GLY A 130 -14.52 -24.75 19.30
CA GLY A 130 -15.28 -24.14 20.38
C GLY A 130 -14.66 -24.43 21.75
N SER A 131 -13.94 -23.47 22.30
CA SER A 131 -13.60 -23.46 23.71
C SER A 131 -13.79 -22.06 24.26
N GLU A 132 -14.90 -21.89 24.97
CA GLU A 132 -15.16 -20.71 25.81
C GLU A 132 -14.00 -20.54 26.81
N GLY A 133 -13.25 -19.46 26.67
CA GLY A 133 -12.16 -19.09 27.55
C GLY A 133 -12.07 -17.57 27.66
N SER A 134 -12.54 -17.04 28.79
CA SER A 134 -12.59 -15.63 29.12
C SER A 134 -11.22 -14.93 29.17
N SER A 135 -11.28 -13.61 28.98
CA SER A 135 -10.33 -12.53 29.37
C SER A 135 -9.02 -12.42 28.56
N SER A 136 -8.53 -11.24 28.15
CA SER A 136 -8.68 -9.87 28.65
C SER A 136 -8.31 -8.86 27.55
N GLY A 137 -8.93 -7.67 27.60
CA GLY A 137 -8.98 -6.68 26.53
C GLY A 137 -7.65 -6.08 26.05
N GLY A 138 -7.60 -5.82 24.74
CA GLY A 138 -6.79 -4.75 24.17
C GLY A 138 -7.65 -3.50 24.06
N ASP A 139 -7.31 -2.46 24.82
CA ASP A 139 -7.92 -1.12 24.76
C ASP A 139 -7.49 -0.36 23.48
N GLY A 140 -7.83 -0.90 22.32
CA GLY A 140 -7.78 -0.18 21.04
C GLY A 140 -9.15 -0.26 20.39
N PRO A 141 -9.65 0.80 19.72
CA PRO A 141 -10.82 0.62 18.88
C PRO A 141 -10.51 -0.52 17.89
N PRO A 142 -11.47 -1.43 17.61
CA PRO A 142 -11.32 -2.31 16.46
C PRO A 142 -11.00 -1.42 15.27
N CYS A 143 -10.16 -1.91 14.36
CA CYS A 143 -9.83 -1.22 13.11
C CYS A 143 -11.07 -1.17 12.20
N GLU A 144 -12.16 -0.57 12.67
CA GLU A 144 -13.43 -0.40 11.99
C GLU A 144 -13.26 0.76 11.01
N ARG A 145 -12.68 0.42 9.87
CA ARG A 145 -13.08 0.98 8.59
C ARG A 145 -12.76 0.02 7.44
N THR A 146 -13.30 -1.18 7.56
CA THR A 146 -13.51 -2.11 6.44
C THR A 146 -14.48 -1.55 5.38
N GLU A 147 -15.24 -0.50 5.69
CA GLU A 147 -16.31 0.05 4.83
C GLU A 147 -15.84 0.82 3.57
N GLN A 148 -14.55 1.06 3.34
CA GLN A 148 -14.05 1.92 2.23
C GLN A 148 -13.04 1.24 1.30
N TRP A 149 -12.99 -0.10 1.29
CA TRP A 149 -12.27 -0.81 0.23
C TRP A 149 -13.19 -1.01 -0.97
N PRO A 150 -12.89 -0.45 -2.15
CA PRO A 150 -13.77 -0.59 -3.30
C PRO A 150 -13.82 -2.06 -3.74
N GLY A 151 -15.03 -2.57 -3.90
CA GLY A 151 -15.26 -3.78 -4.69
C GLY A 151 -14.98 -3.50 -6.16
N GLY A 152 -14.59 -4.51 -6.92
CA GLY A 152 -14.30 -4.35 -8.36
C GLY A 152 -13.13 -5.20 -8.84
N ARG A 153 -12.75 -4.98 -10.10
CA ARG A 153 -11.53 -5.57 -10.67
C ARG A 153 -10.34 -5.08 -9.85
N GLY A 154 -9.46 -6.01 -9.53
CA GLY A 154 -8.26 -5.70 -8.78
C GLY A 154 -7.11 -6.57 -9.24
N SER A 155 -5.93 -6.11 -8.88
CA SER A 155 -4.69 -6.85 -9.01
C SER A 155 -3.98 -6.78 -7.69
N ASP A 156 -3.27 -7.85 -7.33
CA ASP A 156 -2.62 -7.97 -6.04
C ASP A 156 -1.20 -8.52 -6.21
N ILE A 157 -0.29 -8.12 -5.33
CA ILE A 157 1.07 -8.66 -5.25
C ILE A 157 1.28 -9.11 -3.81
N SER A 158 1.38 -10.42 -3.58
CA SER A 158 1.66 -10.97 -2.25
C SER A 158 3.17 -11.14 -2.05
N PHE A 159 3.60 -11.11 -0.80
CA PHE A 159 4.95 -11.47 -0.43
C PHE A 159 4.97 -12.24 0.89
N ASP A 160 5.87 -13.21 0.98
CA ASP A 160 6.02 -14.10 2.13
C ASP A 160 7.50 -14.26 2.48
N LEU A 161 7.82 -14.24 3.77
CA LEU A 161 9.17 -14.53 4.26
C LEU A 161 9.60 -15.95 3.86
N VAL A 162 10.77 -16.05 3.24
CA VAL A 162 11.42 -17.32 2.88
C VAL A 162 11.81 -18.06 4.17
N LYS A 163 11.18 -19.22 4.40
CA LYS A 163 11.28 -19.95 5.69
C LYS A 163 12.60 -20.68 5.91
N ASP A 164 13.34 -20.98 4.85
CA ASP A 164 14.62 -21.70 4.89
C ASP A 164 15.83 -20.79 5.13
N ARG A 165 15.62 -19.49 5.37
CA ARG A 165 16.68 -18.54 5.72
C ARG A 165 16.47 -17.94 7.10
N GLU A 166 17.55 -17.88 7.89
CA GLU A 166 17.55 -17.08 9.11
C GLU A 166 17.61 -15.59 8.74
N GLY A 167 16.81 -14.79 9.45
CA GLY A 167 16.75 -13.34 9.28
C GLY A 167 16.13 -12.69 10.51
N ASP A 168 15.82 -11.41 10.38
CA ASP A 168 15.48 -10.55 11.52
C ASP A 168 14.03 -10.72 12.00
N PHE A 169 13.22 -11.40 11.19
CA PHE A 169 11.80 -11.64 11.42
C PHE A 169 11.51 -13.13 11.58
N LYS A 170 10.48 -13.45 12.37
CA LYS A 170 9.85 -14.77 12.42
C LYS A 170 8.73 -14.88 11.39
N GLU A 171 8.05 -13.76 11.16
CA GLU A 171 6.96 -13.61 10.23
C GLU A 171 7.14 -12.25 9.55
N PHE A 172 7.08 -12.22 8.23
CA PHE A 172 7.02 -11.00 7.44
C PHE A 172 6.29 -11.34 6.15
N GLN A 173 5.02 -10.96 6.07
CA GLN A 173 4.16 -11.29 4.94
C GLN A 173 3.18 -10.15 4.71
N GLY A 174 2.66 -10.04 3.49
CA GLY A 174 1.73 -8.98 3.18
C GLY A 174 1.31 -8.96 1.74
N VAL A 175 0.51 -7.94 1.42
CA VAL A 175 -0.11 -7.77 0.10
C VAL A 175 -0.12 -6.29 -0.26
N TRP A 176 0.26 -6.01 -1.51
CA TRP A 176 -0.10 -4.79 -2.20
C TRP A 176 -1.36 -5.05 -3.01
N SER A 177 -2.43 -4.32 -2.70
CA SER A 177 -3.71 -4.46 -3.36
C SER A 177 -4.05 -3.20 -4.14
N MET A 178 -4.48 -3.39 -5.38
CA MET A 178 -4.90 -2.32 -6.27
C MET A 178 -6.31 -2.60 -6.75
N ARG A 179 -7.19 -1.59 -6.66
CA ARG A 179 -8.57 -1.66 -7.13
C ARG A 179 -8.85 -0.47 -8.03
N GLU A 180 -9.50 -0.74 -9.15
CA GLU A 180 -10.03 0.32 -10.00
C GLU A 180 -11.15 1.04 -9.24
N CYS A 181 -11.04 2.37 -9.17
CA CYS A 181 -12.10 3.23 -8.68
C CYS A 181 -12.82 3.82 -9.89
N ASP A 182 -14.13 3.58 -9.97
CA ASP A 182 -15.01 4.31 -10.88
C ASP A 182 -15.62 5.47 -10.09
N ASP A 183 -15.20 6.67 -10.45
CA ASP A 183 -15.64 7.92 -9.85
C ASP A 183 -17.11 8.24 -10.22
N GLY A 184 -17.70 7.47 -11.14
CA GLY A 184 -19.04 7.72 -11.68
C GLY A 184 -19.12 8.95 -12.59
N VAL A 185 -17.99 9.62 -12.84
CA VAL A 185 -17.88 10.78 -13.71
C VAL A 185 -17.62 10.29 -15.14
N GLU A 186 -18.58 10.49 -16.05
CA GLU A 186 -18.39 10.20 -17.47
C GLU A 186 -17.18 10.97 -18.03
N GLY A 187 -16.17 10.23 -18.49
CA GLY A 187 -14.91 10.81 -18.99
C GLY A 187 -13.91 11.19 -17.90
N GLY A 188 -14.18 10.86 -16.64
CA GLY A 188 -13.22 10.99 -15.53
C GLY A 188 -11.95 10.18 -15.77
N ALA A 189 -10.82 10.68 -15.25
CA ALA A 189 -9.56 9.94 -15.33
C ALA A 189 -9.64 8.70 -14.44
N ALA A 190 -9.23 7.54 -14.95
CA ALA A 190 -9.20 6.31 -14.16
C ALA A 190 -8.29 6.49 -12.94
N THR A 191 -8.81 6.14 -11.76
CA THR A 191 -8.09 6.21 -10.49
C THR A 191 -7.94 4.83 -9.85
N THR A 192 -6.98 4.70 -8.95
CA THR A 192 -6.68 3.44 -8.26
C THR A 192 -6.73 3.64 -6.76
N ALA A 193 -7.48 2.78 -6.05
CA ALA A 193 -7.30 2.60 -4.62
C ALA A 193 -6.13 1.62 -4.39
N LEU A 194 -5.06 2.11 -3.77
CA LEU A 194 -3.88 1.34 -3.42
C LEU A 194 -3.89 1.07 -1.92
N ARG A 195 -3.72 -0.19 -1.52
CA ARG A 195 -3.52 -0.60 -0.12
C ARG A 195 -2.26 -1.44 0.02
N TYR A 196 -1.50 -1.17 1.06
CA TYR A 196 -0.35 -1.95 1.47
C TYR A 196 -0.62 -2.51 2.86
N SER A 197 -0.70 -3.83 2.99
CA SER A 197 -0.96 -4.52 4.26
C SER A 197 0.19 -5.44 4.60
N VAL A 198 0.72 -5.33 5.80
CA VAL A 198 1.88 -6.09 6.28
C VAL A 198 1.58 -6.68 7.62
N ARG A 199 1.89 -7.96 7.78
CA ARG A 199 1.92 -8.67 9.05
C ARG A 199 3.35 -9.08 9.34
N MET A 200 3.82 -8.75 10.53
CA MET A 200 5.19 -9.07 10.91
C MET A 200 5.32 -9.40 12.39
N GLN A 201 6.28 -10.26 12.67
CA GLN A 201 6.72 -10.61 14.01
C GLN A 201 8.24 -10.53 14.07
N PRO A 202 8.80 -9.44 14.61
CA PRO A 202 10.25 -9.32 14.74
C PRO A 202 10.80 -10.26 15.82
N ARG A 203 12.05 -10.70 15.67
CA ARG A 203 12.73 -11.54 16.68
C ARG A 203 13.02 -10.75 17.97
N PRO A 204 13.12 -11.41 19.15
CA PRO A 204 13.23 -10.70 20.45
C PRO A 204 14.50 -9.87 20.65
N TRP A 205 15.56 -10.13 19.89
CA TRP A 205 16.79 -9.32 19.93
C TRP A 205 16.64 -8.01 19.15
N LEU A 206 15.61 -7.89 18.29
CA LEU A 206 15.29 -6.69 17.54
C LEU A 206 14.59 -5.70 18.49
N PRO A 207 15.05 -4.43 18.59
CA PRO A 207 14.56 -3.48 19.58
C PRO A 207 13.18 -2.91 19.21
N VAL A 208 12.14 -3.75 19.21
CA VAL A 208 10.80 -3.47 18.66
C VAL A 208 10.11 -2.25 19.31
N LEU A 209 10.46 -1.92 20.56
CA LEU A 209 9.98 -0.72 21.26
C LEU A 209 10.43 0.59 20.59
N LEU A 210 11.55 0.62 19.87
CA LEU A 210 12.04 1.80 19.14
C LEU A 210 11.40 1.96 17.76
N VAL A 211 10.84 0.87 17.23
CA VAL A 211 10.26 0.75 15.89
C VAL A 211 8.75 1.02 15.94
N GLN A 212 8.07 0.60 17.01
CA GLN A 212 6.60 0.60 17.14
C GLN A 212 5.91 1.95 16.91
N GLY A 213 6.58 3.07 17.18
CA GLY A 213 6.00 4.42 16.96
C GLY A 213 6.08 4.92 15.51
N ARG A 214 6.77 4.21 14.62
CA ARG A 214 7.09 4.68 13.26
C ARG A 214 6.64 3.76 12.14
N ILE A 215 6.27 2.51 12.45
CA ILE A 215 5.85 1.54 11.43
C ILE A 215 4.68 2.07 10.58
N ALA A 216 3.67 2.68 11.21
CA ALA A 216 2.55 3.28 10.46
C ALA A 216 3.04 4.37 9.49
N GLN A 217 3.93 5.24 9.96
CA GLN A 217 4.50 6.33 9.15
C GLN A 217 5.29 5.79 7.95
N GLU A 218 5.98 4.67 8.11
CA GLU A 218 6.73 4.03 7.02
C GLU A 218 5.81 3.39 5.99
N VAL A 219 4.79 2.65 6.42
CA VAL A 219 3.80 2.07 5.52
C VAL A 219 3.06 3.18 4.76
N GLU A 220 2.71 4.28 5.43
CA GLU A 220 2.16 5.47 4.76
C GLU A 220 3.13 6.13 3.79
N ALA A 221 4.41 6.28 4.16
CA ALA A 221 5.42 6.86 3.30
C ALA A 221 5.63 6.01 2.03
N ASN A 222 5.59 4.69 2.17
CA ASN A 222 5.68 3.76 1.03
C ASN A 222 4.52 3.95 0.05
N VAL A 223 3.26 3.98 0.52
CA VAL A 223 2.12 4.18 -0.38
C VAL A 223 2.13 5.57 -1.03
N ARG A 224 2.58 6.62 -0.32
CA ARG A 224 2.77 7.97 -0.90
C ARG A 224 3.84 7.98 -1.99
N ALA A 225 4.95 7.30 -1.78
CA ALA A 225 6.02 7.24 -2.76
C ALA A 225 5.58 6.51 -4.04
N VAL A 226 4.85 5.40 -3.91
CA VAL A 226 4.28 4.68 -5.05
C VAL A 226 3.29 5.54 -5.81
N LYS A 227 2.38 6.26 -5.10
CA LYS A 227 1.46 7.25 -5.71
C LYS A 227 2.23 8.26 -6.56
N ALA A 228 3.22 8.93 -5.95
CA ALA A 228 3.97 10.01 -6.59
C ALA A 228 4.70 9.55 -7.87
N ILE A 229 5.32 8.36 -7.84
CA ILE A 229 6.02 7.82 -9.00
C ILE A 229 5.06 7.37 -10.09
N ALA A 230 3.94 6.73 -9.74
CA ALA A 230 2.94 6.32 -10.72
C ALA A 230 2.35 7.53 -11.45
N GLU A 231 1.97 8.58 -10.71
CA GLU A 231 1.43 9.83 -11.27
C GLU A 231 2.46 10.55 -12.15
N LYS A 232 3.72 10.61 -11.70
CA LYS A 232 4.82 11.20 -12.49
C LYS A 232 5.03 10.46 -13.81
N GLN A 233 5.17 9.14 -13.78
CA GLN A 233 5.38 8.34 -15.00
C GLN A 233 4.20 8.46 -15.98
N ARG A 234 2.97 8.56 -15.46
CA ARG A 234 1.77 8.76 -16.28
C ARG A 234 1.78 10.12 -16.98
N ALA A 235 2.18 11.18 -16.28
CA ALA A 235 2.27 12.53 -16.83
C ALA A 235 3.36 12.64 -17.90
N GLU A 236 4.55 12.06 -17.66
CA GLU A 236 5.66 12.01 -18.62
C GLU A 236 5.28 11.22 -19.89
N GLY A 237 4.61 10.08 -19.73
CA GLY A 237 4.09 9.29 -20.85
C GLY A 237 3.05 10.04 -21.68
N ALA A 238 2.17 10.83 -21.04
CA ALA A 238 1.18 11.66 -21.73
C ALA A 238 1.86 12.79 -22.53
N ALA A 239 2.84 13.47 -21.95
CA ALA A 239 3.59 14.55 -22.61
C ALA A 239 4.41 14.03 -23.81
N SER A 240 5.02 12.85 -23.67
CA SER A 240 5.75 12.20 -24.75
C SER A 240 4.80 11.83 -25.90
N ALA A 241 3.64 11.22 -25.60
CA ALA A 241 2.65 10.87 -26.62
C ALA A 241 2.15 12.13 -27.37
N ALA A 242 1.80 13.20 -26.64
CA ALA A 242 1.34 14.45 -27.24
C ALA A 242 2.38 15.07 -28.19
N SER A 243 3.68 14.96 -27.85
CA SER A 243 4.77 15.47 -28.69
C SER A 243 4.93 14.71 -30.01
N VAL A 244 4.57 13.43 -30.04
CA VAL A 244 4.61 12.59 -31.26
C VAL A 244 3.48 12.93 -32.23
N TRP A 245 2.32 13.38 -31.73
CA TRP A 245 1.16 13.73 -32.59
C TRP A 245 1.24 15.14 -33.19
N VAL A 246 2.13 16.00 -32.66
CA VAL A 246 2.29 17.40 -33.10
C VAL A 246 3.45 17.57 -34.10
N GLY A 247 4.33 16.57 -34.25
CA GLY A 247 5.46 16.57 -35.18
C GLY A 247 5.20 15.80 -36.47
#